data_AF-A0A1Q9S677-F1
#
_entry.id   AF-A0A1Q9S677-F1
#
_cell.length_a   1.000
_cell.length_b   1.000
_cell.length_c   1.000
_cell.angle_alpha   90.00
_cell.angle_beta   90.00
_cell.angle_gamma   90.00
#
_symmetry.space_group_name_H-M   'P 1'
#
loop_
_entity.id
_entity.type
_entity.pdbx_description
1 polymer ?
#
loop_
_entity_poly.entity_id
_entity_poly.type
_entity_poly.pdbx_seq_one_letter_code
_entity_poly.pdbx_strand_id
1 'polypeptide(L)'
;MTPIDLPRAQSGAEPQLLLTSLLGDFWYWRDEHIPSTALVRLLDEFGITADGARAAMRRLTARGLLTVARSGRTTAYGIPPRTSEVIVERTHRMLTFGASAPDWDGRWTVVAFSVPEQDREVRTALRVRLRLLRFAALYDGVWVSPHDSGGAARAVLDDLGVGTATVLRCTEVPGGSPAGNPRAAFDLEPLAKDYRGFAEQYEPVLAEVEAGRIGPADALRLRTRLRVDWRRFPETDPDMPAELLPPDWPRGRAQQVFVQIYDRLGPLAELRFREILARTDPALAALARHHDSATVAALFAELGERRPRGDTPFERAAEARRLAEAEPDPARARRRARRT
;
A
#
# COMPACT_ATOMS: atom_id res chain seq x y z
N MET A 1 8.01 33.69 -9.25
CA MET A 1 7.40 32.38 -8.95
C MET A 1 7.05 32.37 -7.48
N THR A 2 5.77 32.50 -7.15
CA THR A 2 5.29 32.36 -5.77
C THR A 2 5.49 30.90 -5.36
N PRO A 3 6.07 30.60 -4.18
CA PRO A 3 6.22 29.23 -3.73
C PRO A 3 4.83 28.57 -3.62
N ILE A 4 4.62 27.47 -4.33
CA ILE A 4 3.41 26.67 -4.25
C ILE A 4 3.37 26.08 -2.83
N ASP A 5 2.30 26.36 -2.08
CA ASP A 5 2.12 25.83 -0.73
C ASP A 5 1.76 24.35 -0.83
N LEU A 6 2.79 23.51 -0.90
CA LEU A 6 2.64 22.07 -1.00
C LEU A 6 1.97 21.53 0.28
N PRO A 7 1.11 20.51 0.19
CA PRO A 7 0.53 19.88 1.36
C PRO A 7 1.61 19.52 2.38
N ARG A 8 1.47 20.07 3.59
CA ARG A 8 2.33 19.73 4.73
C ARG A 8 1.95 18.32 5.20
N ALA A 9 2.94 17.46 5.37
CA ALA A 9 2.70 16.11 5.88
C ALA A 9 2.08 16.19 7.30
N GLN A 10 0.87 15.67 7.48
CA GLN A 10 0.19 15.66 8.79
C GLN A 10 0.86 14.73 9.83
N SER A 11 1.89 13.98 9.41
CA SER A 11 2.96 13.42 10.22
C SER A 11 4.15 13.26 9.29
N GLY A 12 5.35 13.71 9.67
CA GLY A 12 6.54 13.56 8.82
C GLY A 12 6.66 12.11 8.34
N ALA A 13 6.58 11.89 7.04
CA ALA A 13 6.61 10.53 6.48
C ALA A 13 7.90 9.83 6.97
N GLU A 14 7.75 8.62 7.50
CA GLU A 14 8.87 7.88 8.08
C GLU A 14 9.99 7.74 7.02
N PRO A 15 11.26 8.04 7.32
CA PRO A 15 12.35 7.96 6.35
C PRO A 15 12.42 6.63 5.58
N GLN A 16 12.10 5.53 6.25
CA GLN A 16 12.01 4.19 5.65
C GLN A 16 10.92 4.11 4.57
N LEU A 17 9.78 4.74 4.82
CA LEU A 17 8.64 4.76 3.90
C LEU A 17 8.94 5.63 2.67
N LEU A 18 9.56 6.79 2.86
CA LEU A 18 10.02 7.62 1.75
C LEU A 18 11.05 6.90 0.88
N LEU A 19 12.07 6.29 1.51
CA LEU A 19 13.11 5.58 0.78
C LEU A 19 12.55 4.40 -0.02
N THR A 20 11.70 3.59 0.58
CA THR A 20 11.07 2.46 -0.12
C THR A 20 10.12 2.93 -1.23
N SER A 21 9.46 4.08 -1.06
CA SER A 21 8.60 4.68 -2.08
C SER A 21 9.42 5.24 -3.25
N LEU A 22 10.55 5.91 -3.01
CA LEU A 22 11.46 6.39 -4.05
C LEU A 22 12.06 5.24 -4.86
N LEU A 23 12.62 4.25 -4.17
CA LEU A 23 13.20 3.07 -4.82
C LEU A 23 12.14 2.28 -5.58
N GLY A 24 10.94 2.17 -5.02
CA GLY A 24 9.82 1.51 -5.68
C GLY A 24 9.24 2.27 -6.86
N ASP A 25 9.58 3.54 -7.07
CA ASP A 25 9.02 4.39 -8.13
C ASP A 25 10.02 4.60 -9.26
N PHE A 26 11.32 4.69 -8.93
CA PHE A 26 12.38 5.04 -9.87
C PHE A 26 13.45 3.96 -10.08
N TRP A 27 13.53 2.97 -9.19
CA TRP A 27 14.64 2.00 -9.13
C TRP A 27 14.18 0.54 -9.05
N TYR A 28 12.88 0.27 -9.20
CA TYR A 28 12.21 -0.95 -8.76
C TYR A 28 12.51 -2.20 -9.62
N TRP A 29 13.39 -2.09 -10.62
CA TRP A 29 13.71 -3.10 -11.66
C TRP A 29 15.22 -3.26 -11.87
N ARG A 30 16.00 -3.03 -10.82
CA ARG A 30 17.45 -2.83 -10.93
C ARG A 30 18.19 -3.65 -9.89
N ASP A 31 19.19 -4.37 -10.36
CA ASP A 31 20.14 -5.10 -9.52
C ASP A 31 21.25 -4.17 -9.02
N GLU A 32 21.46 -3.05 -9.71
CA GLU A 32 22.45 -2.05 -9.38
C GLU A 32 22.15 -1.41 -8.02
N HIS A 33 23.20 -1.25 -7.21
CA HIS A 33 23.09 -0.61 -5.91
C HIS A 33 23.38 0.89 -6.03
N ILE A 34 22.55 1.71 -5.39
CA ILE A 34 22.73 3.16 -5.34
C ILE A 34 23.67 3.50 -4.18
N PRO A 35 24.72 4.32 -4.40
CA PRO A 35 25.59 4.79 -3.33
C PRO A 35 24.81 5.47 -2.19
N SER A 36 25.20 5.18 -0.95
CA SER A 36 24.56 5.74 0.25
C SER A 36 24.50 7.27 0.22
N THR A 37 25.49 7.93 -0.38
CA THR A 37 25.56 9.38 -0.54
C THR A 37 24.45 9.93 -1.45
N ALA A 38 24.11 9.23 -2.53
CA ALA A 38 23.01 9.62 -3.42
C ALA A 38 21.65 9.43 -2.73
N LEU A 39 21.46 8.32 -1.99
CA LEU A 39 20.23 8.08 -1.21
C LEU A 39 20.04 9.12 -0.09
N VAL A 40 21.11 9.55 0.56
CA VAL A 40 21.06 10.66 1.53
C VAL A 40 20.60 11.94 0.86
N ARG A 41 21.14 12.30 -0.31
CA ARG A 41 20.74 13.49 -1.06
C ARG A 41 19.28 13.42 -1.54
N LEU A 42 18.80 12.24 -1.91
CA LEU A 42 17.39 12.04 -2.27
C LEU A 42 16.46 12.28 -1.08
N LEU A 43 16.83 11.78 0.10
CA LEU A 43 16.02 11.96 1.31
C LEU A 43 16.12 13.40 1.87
N ASP A 44 17.21 14.10 1.60
CA ASP A 44 17.39 15.52 1.94
C ASP A 44 16.36 16.43 1.23
N GLU A 45 15.91 16.07 0.01
CA GLU A 45 14.79 16.75 -0.66
C GLU A 45 13.49 16.76 0.17
N PHE A 46 13.36 15.85 1.13
CA PHE A 46 12.22 15.74 2.04
C PHE A 46 12.53 16.28 3.45
N GLY A 47 13.68 16.92 3.64
CA GLY A 47 14.13 17.44 4.94
C GLY A 47 14.63 16.38 5.91
N ILE A 48 14.96 15.18 5.42
CA ILE A 48 15.52 14.12 6.26
C ILE A 48 17.03 14.32 6.41
N THR A 49 17.49 14.40 7.66
CA THR A 49 18.91 14.55 7.95
C THR A 49 19.72 13.35 7.46
N ALA A 50 21.01 13.57 7.17
CA ALA A 50 21.91 12.50 6.73
C ALA A 50 21.95 11.31 7.70
N ASP A 51 21.90 11.57 9.01
CA ASP A 51 21.89 10.50 10.02
C ASP A 51 20.55 9.76 10.07
N GLY A 52 19.43 10.48 9.90
CA GLY A 52 18.11 9.88 9.73
C GLY A 52 18.04 8.95 8.52
N ALA A 53 18.57 9.40 7.38
CA ALA A 53 18.66 8.62 6.15
C ALA A 53 19.51 7.35 6.34
N ARG A 54 20.70 7.46 6.95
CA ARG A 54 21.56 6.29 7.24
C ARG A 54 20.91 5.32 8.22
N ALA A 55 20.22 5.82 9.23
CA ALA A 55 19.47 4.97 10.16
C ALA A 55 18.32 4.23 9.45
N ALA A 56 17.61 4.90 8.53
CA ALA A 56 16.56 4.29 7.72
C ALA A 56 17.09 3.15 6.85
N MET A 57 18.19 3.37 6.14
CA MET A 57 18.86 2.35 5.33
C MET A 57 19.26 1.14 6.18
N ARG A 58 19.92 1.36 7.32
CA ARG A 58 20.29 0.28 8.26
C ARG A 58 19.08 -0.53 8.74
N ARG A 59 17.99 0.14 9.12
CA ARG A 59 16.75 -0.52 9.56
C ARG A 59 16.10 -1.33 8.45
N LEU A 60 16.08 -0.82 7.22
CA LEU A 60 15.54 -1.54 6.08
C LEU A 60 16.40 -2.75 5.70
N THR A 61 17.73 -2.63 5.74
CA THR A 61 18.64 -3.77 5.53
C THR A 61 18.45 -4.85 6.61
N ALA A 62 18.34 -4.45 7.89
CA ALA A 62 18.09 -5.40 8.99
C ALA A 62 16.75 -6.15 8.84
N ARG A 63 15.78 -5.56 8.14
CA ARG A 63 14.48 -6.17 7.82
C ARG A 63 14.47 -6.94 6.49
N GLY A 64 15.60 -7.05 5.80
CA GLY A 64 15.70 -7.69 4.49
C GLY A 64 14.97 -6.94 3.37
N LEU A 65 14.67 -5.65 3.55
CA LEU A 65 14.00 -4.81 2.55
C LEU A 65 14.97 -4.06 1.64
N LEU A 66 16.27 -4.07 1.96
CA LEU A 66 17.37 -3.56 1.14
C LEU A 66 18.55 -4.54 1.19
N THR A 67 19.27 -4.68 0.09
CA THR A 67 20.59 -5.32 0.05
C THR A 67 21.68 -4.26 0.23
N VAL A 68 22.85 -4.69 0.67
CA VAL A 68 24.00 -3.80 0.87
C VAL A 68 25.22 -4.37 0.15
N ALA A 69 25.90 -3.51 -0.60
CA ALA A 69 27.18 -3.80 -1.23
C ALA A 69 28.23 -2.84 -0.69
N ARG A 70 29.44 -3.36 -0.45
CA ARG A 70 30.59 -2.56 -0.01
C ARG A 70 31.70 -2.69 -1.03
N SER A 71 32.23 -1.55 -1.46
CA SER A 71 33.41 -1.48 -2.32
C SER A 71 34.41 -0.49 -1.71
N GLY A 72 35.47 -1.01 -1.09
CA GLY A 72 36.41 -0.20 -0.32
C GLY A 72 35.73 0.62 0.77
N ARG A 73 35.77 1.95 0.66
CA ARG A 73 35.19 2.90 1.64
C ARG A 73 33.73 3.28 1.33
N THR A 74 33.17 2.84 0.21
CA THR A 74 31.80 3.20 -0.18
C THR A 74 30.82 2.08 0.17
N THR A 75 29.64 2.49 0.64
CA THR A 75 28.49 1.60 0.87
C THR A 75 27.40 1.98 -0.10
N ALA A 76 26.84 0.99 -0.78
CA ALA A 76 25.72 1.15 -1.71
C ALA A 76 24.58 0.21 -1.30
N TYR A 77 23.35 0.60 -1.60
CA TYR A 77 22.15 -0.16 -1.25
C TYR A 77 21.35 -0.49 -2.51
N GLY A 78 20.83 -1.71 -2.57
CA GLY A 78 20.03 -2.22 -3.67
C GLY A 78 18.67 -2.70 -3.18
N ILE A 79 17.80 -3.02 -4.13
CA ILE A 79 16.55 -3.71 -3.83
C ILE A 79 16.86 -5.21 -3.87
N PRO A 80 16.38 -6.01 -2.89
CA PRO A 80 16.55 -7.45 -2.93
C PRO A 80 15.97 -8.03 -4.22
N PRO A 81 16.58 -9.09 -4.79
CA PRO A 81 16.09 -9.70 -6.02
C PRO A 81 14.61 -10.05 -5.92
N ARG A 82 13.85 -9.69 -6.95
CA ARG A 82 12.44 -10.06 -7.12
C ARG A 82 12.22 -10.47 -8.56
N THR A 83 11.23 -11.30 -8.77
CA THR A 83 10.73 -11.55 -10.12
C THR A 83 10.03 -10.30 -10.62
N SER A 84 10.24 -9.98 -11.89
CA SER A 84 9.59 -8.89 -12.62
C SER A 84 8.08 -8.86 -12.43
N GLU A 85 7.49 -10.04 -12.32
CA GLU A 85 6.07 -10.30 -12.21
C GLU A 85 5.48 -9.73 -10.90
N VAL A 86 6.15 -9.95 -9.76
CA VAL A 86 5.70 -9.44 -8.44
C VAL A 86 5.72 -7.92 -8.41
N ILE A 87 6.73 -7.37 -9.06
CA ILE A 87 6.92 -5.93 -9.17
C ILE A 87 5.77 -5.31 -9.97
N VAL A 88 5.50 -5.83 -11.17
CA VAL A 88 4.41 -5.36 -12.03
C VAL A 88 3.08 -5.51 -11.32
N GLU A 89 2.79 -6.68 -10.76
CA GLU A 89 1.53 -6.96 -10.09
C GLU A 89 1.26 -5.99 -8.93
N ARG A 90 2.25 -5.74 -8.07
CA ARG A 90 2.09 -4.82 -6.92
C ARG A 90 1.88 -3.38 -7.37
N THR A 91 2.64 -2.93 -8.38
CA THR A 91 2.50 -1.56 -8.90
C THR A 91 1.17 -1.40 -9.64
N HIS A 92 0.77 -2.39 -10.44
CA HIS A 92 -0.52 -2.43 -11.10
C HIS A 92 -1.65 -2.36 -10.07
N ARG A 93 -1.63 -3.21 -9.04
CA ARG A 93 -2.62 -3.17 -7.95
C ARG A 93 -2.68 -1.80 -7.26
N MET A 94 -1.54 -1.16 -7.01
CA MET A 94 -1.52 0.18 -6.41
C MET A 94 -2.22 1.23 -7.31
N LEU A 95 -1.99 1.17 -8.63
CA LEU A 95 -2.50 2.14 -9.60
C LEU A 95 -3.97 1.90 -9.96
N THR A 96 -4.42 0.65 -10.02
CA THR A 96 -5.79 0.30 -10.40
C THR A 96 -6.75 0.17 -9.22
N PHE A 97 -6.23 0.10 -7.98
CA PHE A 97 -7.08 0.01 -6.80
C PHE A 97 -8.06 1.19 -6.74
N GLY A 98 -9.35 0.90 -6.70
CA GLY A 98 -10.42 1.91 -6.66
C GLY A 98 -10.83 2.49 -8.02
N ALA A 99 -10.21 2.07 -9.13
CA ALA A 99 -10.62 2.45 -10.49
C ALA A 99 -11.99 1.87 -10.86
N SER A 100 -12.27 0.66 -10.39
CA SER A 100 -13.57 0.00 -10.46
C SER A 100 -13.88 -0.69 -9.14
N ALA A 101 -15.16 -0.90 -8.85
CA ALA A 101 -15.57 -1.83 -7.81
C ALA A 101 -15.45 -3.28 -8.32
N PRO A 102 -15.16 -4.25 -7.44
CA PRO A 102 -15.25 -5.65 -7.81
C PRO A 102 -16.71 -6.05 -8.02
N ASP A 103 -16.92 -7.07 -8.84
CA ASP A 103 -18.25 -7.64 -9.09
C ASP A 103 -18.80 -8.32 -7.83
N TRP A 104 -20.11 -8.20 -7.62
CA TRP A 104 -20.83 -8.90 -6.56
C TRP A 104 -21.65 -10.04 -7.13
N ASP A 105 -21.43 -11.26 -6.65
CA ASP A 105 -22.24 -12.42 -7.05
C ASP A 105 -23.47 -12.63 -6.15
N GLY A 106 -23.78 -11.66 -5.28
CA GLY A 106 -24.90 -11.73 -4.35
C GLY A 106 -24.63 -12.53 -3.07
N ARG A 107 -23.44 -13.13 -2.89
CA ARG A 107 -23.17 -14.09 -1.82
C ARG A 107 -22.01 -13.67 -0.91
N TRP A 108 -22.25 -13.74 0.39
CA TRP A 108 -21.23 -13.57 1.41
C TRP A 108 -20.40 -14.84 1.59
N THR A 109 -19.08 -14.69 1.72
CA THR A 109 -18.23 -15.71 2.34
C THR A 109 -18.27 -15.52 3.85
N VAL A 110 -18.62 -16.57 4.57
CA VAL A 110 -18.72 -16.57 6.04
C VAL A 110 -17.77 -17.60 6.62
N VAL A 111 -16.97 -17.18 7.59
CA VAL A 111 -16.13 -18.04 8.42
C VAL A 111 -16.71 -18.04 9.82
N ALA A 112 -17.25 -19.17 10.25
CA ALA A 112 -17.68 -19.41 11.62
C ALA A 112 -16.65 -20.29 12.32
N PHE A 113 -16.13 -19.88 13.47
CA PHE A 113 -15.13 -20.65 14.21
C PHE A 113 -15.35 -20.57 15.72
N SER A 114 -14.83 -21.57 16.42
CA SER A 114 -14.72 -21.58 17.88
C SER A 114 -13.29 -21.92 18.26
N VAL A 115 -12.57 -20.94 18.81
CA VAL A 115 -11.21 -21.13 19.35
C VAL A 115 -11.28 -21.08 20.88
N PRO A 116 -10.81 -22.13 21.59
CA PRO A 116 -10.80 -22.16 23.04
C PRO A 116 -10.09 -20.95 23.66
N GLU A 117 -10.48 -20.53 24.87
CA GLU A 117 -9.93 -19.32 25.50
C GLU A 117 -8.42 -19.45 25.80
N GLN A 118 -7.96 -20.67 26.06
CA GLN A 118 -6.53 -20.97 26.25
C GLN A 118 -5.69 -20.69 25.00
N ASP A 119 -6.30 -20.68 23.80
CA ASP A 119 -5.62 -20.51 22.51
C ASP A 119 -5.77 -19.07 21.97
N ARG A 120 -5.68 -18.08 22.87
CA ARG A 120 -5.89 -16.66 22.55
C ARG A 120 -4.94 -16.13 21.46
N GLU A 121 -3.71 -16.65 21.41
CA GLU A 121 -2.73 -16.28 20.38
C GLU A 121 -3.18 -16.78 19.00
N VAL A 122 -3.65 -18.02 18.89
CA VAL A 122 -4.22 -18.59 17.65
C VAL A 122 -5.42 -17.78 17.19
N ARG A 123 -6.33 -17.44 18.12
CA ARG A 123 -7.50 -16.59 17.82
C ARG A 123 -7.06 -15.22 17.29
N THR A 124 -6.04 -14.61 17.89
CA THR A 124 -5.54 -13.30 17.47
C THR A 124 -4.92 -13.38 16.06
N ALA A 125 -4.09 -14.39 15.80
CA ALA A 125 -3.49 -14.64 14.50
C ALA A 125 -4.53 -14.90 13.41
N LEU A 126 -5.55 -15.73 13.70
CA LEU A 126 -6.65 -16.00 12.78
C LEU A 126 -7.37 -14.71 12.38
N ARG A 127 -7.73 -13.88 13.36
CA ARG A 127 -8.40 -12.60 13.11
C ARG A 127 -7.55 -11.64 12.28
N VAL A 128 -6.23 -11.59 12.50
CA VAL A 128 -5.31 -10.79 11.68
C VAL A 128 -5.29 -11.30 10.23
N ARG A 129 -5.13 -12.61 10.02
CA ARG A 129 -5.09 -13.21 8.67
C ARG A 129 -6.42 -13.07 7.93
N LEU A 130 -7.56 -13.20 8.62
CA LEU A 130 -8.88 -12.95 8.04
C LEU A 130 -9.06 -11.49 7.59
N ARG A 131 -8.57 -10.50 8.37
CA ARG A 131 -8.57 -9.09 7.94
C ARG A 131 -7.75 -8.87 6.66
N LEU A 132 -6.59 -9.52 6.55
CA LEU A 132 -5.77 -9.45 5.32
C LEU A 132 -6.49 -10.04 4.11
N LEU A 133 -7.39 -11.00 4.33
CA LEU A 133 -8.31 -11.55 3.32
C LEU A 133 -9.61 -10.74 3.15
N ARG A 134 -9.68 -9.52 3.70
CA ARG A 134 -10.84 -8.62 3.63
C ARG A 134 -12.11 -9.17 4.28
N PHE A 135 -11.96 -9.95 5.34
CA PHE A 135 -13.07 -10.28 6.23
C PHE A 135 -13.21 -9.25 7.36
N ALA A 136 -14.44 -9.01 7.76
CA ALA A 136 -14.78 -8.25 8.96
C ALA A 136 -15.47 -9.15 9.98
N ALA A 137 -15.29 -8.85 11.26
CA ALA A 137 -16.01 -9.54 12.33
C ALA A 137 -17.47 -9.07 12.35
N LEU A 138 -18.40 -9.96 12.06
CA LEU A 138 -19.83 -9.71 12.28
C LEU A 138 -20.18 -10.01 13.74
N TYR A 139 -19.68 -11.13 14.26
CA TYR A 139 -19.74 -11.53 15.68
C TYR A 139 -18.38 -12.11 16.11
N ASP A 140 -18.21 -12.42 17.40
CA ASP A 140 -16.91 -12.84 17.96
C ASP A 140 -16.25 -14.02 17.20
N GLY A 141 -17.07 -15.03 16.85
CA GLY A 141 -16.67 -16.19 16.07
C GLY A 141 -17.24 -16.24 14.65
N VAL A 142 -17.83 -15.15 14.13
CA VAL A 142 -18.46 -15.11 12.79
C VAL A 142 -17.90 -13.95 12.00
N TRP A 143 -17.20 -14.26 10.91
CA TRP A 143 -16.51 -13.30 10.06
C TRP A 143 -17.06 -13.37 8.65
N VAL A 144 -17.24 -12.23 8.01
CA VAL A 144 -17.92 -12.10 6.72
C VAL A 144 -17.07 -11.32 5.73
N SER A 145 -17.15 -11.69 4.45
CA SER A 145 -16.51 -10.98 3.34
C SER A 145 -17.41 -11.01 2.12
N PRO A 146 -17.46 -9.92 1.32
CA PRO A 146 -18.15 -9.93 0.04
C PRO A 146 -17.28 -10.52 -1.10
N HIS A 147 -16.11 -11.05 -0.78
CA HIS A 147 -15.21 -11.64 -1.77
C HIS A 147 -15.31 -13.16 -1.73
N ASP A 148 -15.08 -13.84 -2.86
CA ASP A 148 -14.95 -15.30 -2.91
C ASP A 148 -13.62 -15.79 -2.34
N SER A 149 -13.41 -15.55 -1.06
CA SER A 149 -12.17 -15.85 -0.36
C SER A 149 -12.25 -17.18 0.40
N GLY A 150 -13.20 -18.06 0.05
CA GLY A 150 -13.49 -19.28 0.81
C GLY A 150 -12.30 -20.26 0.86
N GLY A 151 -11.65 -20.49 -0.28
CA GLY A 151 -10.46 -21.34 -0.36
C GLY A 151 -9.27 -20.77 0.43
N ALA A 152 -9.04 -19.44 0.32
CA ALA A 152 -7.99 -18.77 1.07
C ALA A 152 -8.25 -18.79 2.58
N ALA A 153 -9.49 -18.59 3.01
CA ALA A 153 -9.88 -18.69 4.42
C ALA A 153 -9.68 -20.11 4.96
N ARG A 154 -9.97 -21.15 4.16
CA ARG A 154 -9.71 -22.55 4.54
C ARG A 154 -8.21 -22.79 4.77
N ALA A 155 -7.36 -22.35 3.84
CA ALA A 155 -5.91 -22.47 3.99
C ALA A 155 -5.39 -21.79 5.28
N VAL A 156 -5.92 -20.60 5.62
CA VAL A 156 -5.58 -19.92 6.87
C VAL A 156 -5.97 -20.73 8.11
N LEU A 157 -7.16 -21.36 8.11
CA LEU A 157 -7.63 -22.19 9.20
C LEU A 157 -6.75 -23.44 9.37
N ASP A 158 -6.41 -24.10 8.26
CA ASP A 158 -5.59 -25.30 8.25
C ASP A 158 -4.16 -25.00 8.75
N ASP A 159 -3.55 -23.91 8.26
CA ASP A 159 -2.23 -23.45 8.70
C ASP A 159 -2.15 -23.16 10.21
N LEU A 160 -3.26 -22.69 10.80
CA LEU A 160 -3.36 -22.37 12.22
C LEU A 160 -3.87 -23.54 13.08
N GLY A 161 -4.19 -24.68 12.47
CA GLY A 161 -4.70 -25.87 13.16
C GLY A 161 -6.10 -25.68 13.76
N VAL A 162 -6.93 -24.78 13.22
CA VAL A 162 -8.27 -24.48 13.76
C VAL A 162 -9.29 -25.48 13.22
N GLY A 163 -9.47 -26.60 13.94
CA GLY A 163 -10.37 -27.68 13.54
C GLY A 163 -11.86 -27.37 13.68
N THR A 164 -12.25 -26.53 14.64
CA THR A 164 -13.65 -26.15 14.87
C THR A 164 -14.01 -24.90 14.08
N ALA A 165 -14.06 -25.03 12.74
CA ALA A 165 -14.41 -23.95 11.84
C ALA A 165 -15.16 -24.39 10.58
N THR A 166 -16.13 -23.57 10.16
CA THR A 166 -16.95 -23.75 8.96
C THR A 166 -16.76 -22.55 8.05
N VAL A 167 -16.55 -22.80 6.75
CA VAL A 167 -16.50 -21.77 5.70
C VAL A 167 -17.71 -22.00 4.79
N LEU A 168 -18.53 -20.98 4.61
CA LEU A 168 -19.79 -21.04 3.88
C LEU A 168 -19.84 -19.93 2.82
N ARG A 169 -20.54 -20.19 1.72
CA ARG A 169 -21.03 -19.16 0.79
C ARG A 169 -22.55 -19.07 0.95
N CYS A 170 -23.06 -17.93 1.40
CA CYS A 170 -24.49 -17.78 1.68
C CYS A 170 -25.06 -16.45 1.21
N THR A 171 -26.38 -16.42 1.04
CA THR A 171 -27.16 -15.20 0.83
C THR A 171 -27.91 -14.84 2.11
N GLU A 172 -28.17 -13.56 2.31
CA GLU A 172 -29.02 -13.11 3.42
C GLU A 172 -30.47 -13.57 3.19
N VAL A 173 -31.12 -14.06 4.24
CA VAL A 173 -32.57 -14.29 4.22
C VAL A 173 -33.27 -12.94 4.44
N PRO A 174 -34.20 -12.53 3.57
CA PRO A 174 -34.91 -11.25 3.74
C PRO A 174 -35.62 -11.12 5.09
N GLY A 175 -35.70 -9.90 5.61
CA GLY A 175 -36.41 -9.58 6.86
C GLY A 175 -35.51 -9.43 8.10
N GLY A 176 -34.19 -9.45 7.94
CA GLY A 176 -33.23 -9.13 9.00
C GLY A 176 -33.29 -7.66 9.44
N SER A 177 -32.79 -7.37 10.65
CA SER A 177 -32.63 -5.99 11.12
C SER A 177 -31.39 -5.35 10.47
N PRO A 178 -31.35 -4.01 10.29
CA PRO A 178 -30.17 -3.34 9.75
C PRO A 178 -28.87 -3.61 10.54
N ALA A 179 -28.98 -3.77 11.87
CA ALA A 179 -27.84 -4.08 12.74
C ALA A 179 -27.31 -5.51 12.57
N GLY A 180 -28.15 -6.44 12.10
CA GLY A 180 -27.76 -7.81 11.78
C GLY A 180 -27.23 -7.97 10.35
N ASN A 181 -27.30 -6.93 9.52
CA ASN A 181 -26.85 -7.01 8.13
C ASN A 181 -25.32 -7.19 8.07
N PRO A 182 -24.77 -8.14 7.30
CA PRO A 182 -23.32 -8.35 7.19
C PRO A 182 -22.54 -7.10 6.75
N ARG A 183 -23.17 -6.19 6.00
CA ARG A 183 -22.59 -4.89 5.63
C ARG A 183 -22.22 -4.05 6.86
N ALA A 184 -22.96 -4.16 7.96
CA ALA A 184 -22.70 -3.42 9.20
C ALA A 184 -21.38 -3.82 9.89
N ALA A 185 -20.79 -4.98 9.53
CA ALA A 185 -19.46 -5.36 10.00
C ALA A 185 -18.35 -4.44 9.46
N PHE A 186 -18.62 -3.66 8.41
CA PHE A 186 -17.67 -2.77 7.77
C PHE A 186 -17.98 -1.31 8.14
N ASP A 187 -17.14 -0.72 8.98
CA ASP A 187 -17.20 0.71 9.31
C ASP A 187 -16.62 1.55 8.16
N LEU A 188 -17.48 1.90 7.19
CA LEU A 188 -17.09 2.59 5.97
C LEU A 188 -17.01 4.11 6.11
N GLU A 189 -17.61 4.71 7.14
CA GLU A 189 -17.66 6.17 7.28
C GLU A 189 -16.28 6.83 7.49
N PRO A 190 -15.40 6.30 8.37
CA PRO A 190 -14.04 6.82 8.49
C PRO A 190 -13.26 6.73 7.18
N LEU A 191 -13.48 5.65 6.41
CA LEU A 191 -12.82 5.45 5.12
C LEU A 191 -13.33 6.44 4.07
N ALA A 192 -14.65 6.70 4.03
CA ALA A 192 -15.21 7.75 3.18
C ALA A 192 -14.60 9.12 3.51
N LYS A 193 -14.46 9.43 4.79
CA LYS A 193 -13.80 10.67 5.25
C LYS A 193 -12.34 10.73 4.80
N ASP A 194 -11.59 9.64 4.91
CA ASP A 194 -10.19 9.58 4.47
C ASP A 194 -10.05 9.81 2.96
N TYR A 195 -10.95 9.24 2.14
CA TYR A 195 -10.99 9.47 0.69
C TYR A 195 -11.34 10.92 0.34
N ARG A 196 -12.38 11.49 0.98
CA ARG A 196 -12.75 12.91 0.77
C ARG A 196 -11.60 13.84 1.13
N GLY A 197 -10.96 13.63 2.29
CA GLY A 197 -9.81 14.42 2.70
C GLY A 197 -8.62 14.29 1.74
N PHE A 198 -8.39 13.10 1.17
CA PHE A 198 -7.37 12.92 0.13
C PHE A 198 -7.71 13.72 -1.13
N ALA A 199 -8.94 13.62 -1.63
CA ALA A 199 -9.37 14.37 -2.81
C ALA A 199 -9.28 15.89 -2.58
N GLU A 200 -9.81 16.39 -1.47
CA GLU A 200 -9.74 17.81 -1.07
C GLU A 200 -8.30 18.31 -0.97
N GLN A 201 -7.36 17.47 -0.51
CA GLN A 201 -5.94 17.82 -0.42
C GLN A 201 -5.27 17.89 -1.80
N TYR A 202 -5.60 16.99 -2.72
CA TYR A 202 -4.83 16.80 -3.95
C TYR A 202 -5.49 17.41 -5.20
N GLU A 203 -6.78 17.72 -5.20
CA GLU A 203 -7.44 18.40 -6.32
C GLU A 203 -6.85 19.78 -6.64
N PRO A 204 -6.55 20.66 -5.67
CA PRO A 204 -5.86 21.92 -5.96
C PRO A 204 -4.46 21.67 -6.54
N VAL A 205 -3.76 20.62 -6.07
CA VAL A 205 -2.44 20.24 -6.58
C VAL A 205 -2.55 19.78 -8.03
N LEU A 206 -3.57 18.99 -8.37
CA LEU A 206 -3.83 18.56 -9.74
C LEU A 206 -4.00 19.77 -10.67
N ALA A 207 -4.72 20.81 -10.26
CA ALA A 207 -4.86 22.03 -11.06
C ALA A 207 -3.51 22.74 -11.31
N GLU A 208 -2.60 22.75 -10.33
CA GLU A 208 -1.24 23.29 -10.50
C GLU A 208 -0.38 22.43 -11.45
N VAL A 209 -0.53 21.11 -11.37
CA VAL A 209 0.13 20.14 -12.25
C VAL A 209 -0.34 20.33 -13.69
N GLU A 210 -1.65 20.44 -13.91
CA GLU A 210 -2.26 20.66 -15.23
C GLU A 210 -1.86 22.00 -15.85
N ALA A 211 -1.67 23.02 -15.01
CA ALA A 211 -1.18 24.31 -15.47
C ALA A 211 0.34 24.36 -15.69
N GLY A 212 1.07 23.26 -15.49
CA GLY A 212 2.51 23.18 -15.72
C GLY A 212 3.35 24.03 -14.76
N ARG A 213 2.83 24.34 -13.55
CA ARG A 213 3.50 25.20 -12.57
C ARG A 213 4.46 24.45 -11.63
N ILE A 214 4.58 23.14 -11.79
CA ILE A 214 5.41 22.28 -10.93
C ILE A 214 6.79 22.06 -11.57
N GLY A 215 7.85 22.43 -10.84
CA GLY A 215 9.23 22.14 -11.26
C GLY A 215 9.70 20.73 -10.86
N PRO A 216 10.86 20.25 -11.37
CA PRO A 216 11.35 18.89 -11.12
C PRO A 216 11.50 18.51 -9.63
N ALA A 217 12.02 19.43 -8.81
CA ALA A 217 12.18 19.20 -7.37
C ALA A 217 10.83 19.01 -6.66
N ASP A 218 9.84 19.85 -6.98
CA ASP A 218 8.49 19.72 -6.44
C ASP A 218 7.79 18.48 -6.98
N ALA A 219 7.99 18.12 -8.25
CA ALA A 219 7.44 16.92 -8.85
C ALA A 219 7.90 15.65 -8.10
N LEU A 220 9.21 15.53 -7.83
CA LEU A 220 9.75 14.40 -7.05
C LEU A 220 9.13 14.32 -5.66
N ARG A 221 9.04 15.46 -4.95
CA ARG A 221 8.44 15.52 -3.61
C ARG A 221 6.96 15.14 -3.63
N LEU A 222 6.18 15.79 -4.50
CA LEU A 222 4.74 15.63 -4.60
C LEU A 222 4.37 14.21 -4.99
N ARG A 223 4.97 13.66 -6.06
CA ARG A 223 4.69 12.30 -6.51
C ARG A 223 5.01 11.25 -5.46
N THR A 224 6.14 11.41 -4.75
CA THR A 224 6.51 10.50 -3.66
C THR A 224 5.54 10.59 -2.49
N ARG A 225 5.16 11.80 -2.04
CA ARG A 225 4.19 11.99 -0.94
C ARG A 225 2.81 11.46 -1.30
N LEU A 226 2.35 11.76 -2.52
CA LEU A 226 1.09 11.27 -3.07
C LEU A 226 1.03 9.74 -3.00
N ARG A 227 2.10 9.05 -3.43
CA ARG A 227 2.20 7.59 -3.34
C ARG A 227 2.14 7.09 -1.90
N VAL A 228 2.85 7.75 -0.99
CA VAL A 228 2.85 7.40 0.43
C VAL A 228 1.46 7.53 1.03
N ASP A 229 0.76 8.62 0.74
CA ASP A 229 -0.58 8.89 1.25
C ASP A 229 -1.62 7.92 0.65
N TRP A 230 -1.49 7.57 -0.64
CA TRP A 230 -2.38 6.64 -1.32
C TRP A 230 -2.22 5.20 -0.81
N ARG A 231 -0.99 4.78 -0.46
CA ARG A 231 -0.67 3.40 -0.08
C ARG A 231 -1.53 2.86 1.07
N ARG A 232 -2.03 3.72 1.96
CA ARG A 232 -2.90 3.30 3.06
C ARG A 232 -4.23 2.71 2.59
N PHE A 233 -4.78 3.17 1.47
CA PHE A 233 -6.12 2.78 1.04
C PHE A 233 -6.19 1.29 0.66
N PRO A 234 -5.34 0.74 -0.23
CA PRO A 234 -5.35 -0.70 -0.54
C PRO A 234 -5.05 -1.62 0.66
N GLU A 235 -4.48 -1.08 1.75
CA GLU A 235 -4.15 -1.79 2.98
C GLU A 235 -5.33 -1.84 3.96
N THR A 236 -6.18 -0.80 3.97
CA THR A 236 -7.28 -0.67 4.96
C THR A 236 -8.67 -0.84 4.37
N ASP A 237 -8.84 -0.58 3.07
CA ASP A 237 -10.14 -0.64 2.40
C ASP A 237 -10.54 -2.11 2.13
N PRO A 238 -11.72 -2.56 2.59
CA PRO A 238 -12.25 -3.91 2.34
C PRO A 238 -12.57 -4.19 0.87
N ASP A 239 -12.47 -3.18 0.01
CA ASP A 239 -12.70 -3.24 -1.43
C ASP A 239 -14.12 -3.74 -1.74
N MET A 240 -15.12 -3.14 -1.10
CA MET A 240 -16.51 -3.57 -1.23
C MET A 240 -17.00 -3.42 -2.68
N PRO A 241 -17.83 -4.37 -3.17
CA PRO A 241 -18.60 -4.19 -4.38
C PRO A 241 -19.51 -2.97 -4.34
N ALA A 242 -19.84 -2.42 -5.52
CA ALA A 242 -20.59 -1.16 -5.66
C ALA A 242 -21.97 -1.21 -5.01
N GLU A 243 -22.64 -2.36 -5.10
CA GLU A 243 -23.98 -2.63 -4.57
C GLU A 243 -24.02 -2.56 -3.04
N LEU A 244 -22.89 -2.79 -2.38
CA LEU A 244 -22.76 -2.78 -0.93
C LEU A 244 -22.19 -1.46 -0.40
N LEU A 245 -21.83 -0.53 -1.28
CA LEU A 245 -21.31 0.78 -0.90
C LEU A 245 -22.45 1.78 -0.65
N PRO A 246 -22.20 2.83 0.16
CA PRO A 246 -23.11 3.97 0.23
C PRO A 246 -23.20 4.68 -1.14
N PRO A 247 -24.31 5.39 -1.42
CA PRO A 247 -24.35 6.31 -2.56
C PRO A 247 -23.22 7.35 -2.45
N ASP A 248 -22.76 7.85 -3.60
CA ASP A 248 -21.70 8.86 -3.72
C ASP A 248 -20.37 8.47 -3.05
N TRP A 249 -20.03 7.18 -3.10
CA TRP A 249 -18.79 6.68 -2.51
C TRP A 249 -17.54 7.34 -3.13
N PRO A 250 -16.67 8.00 -2.33
CA PRO A 250 -15.64 8.91 -2.84
C PRO A 250 -14.40 8.24 -3.44
N ARG A 251 -14.29 6.91 -3.40
CA ARG A 251 -13.09 6.16 -3.81
C ARG A 251 -12.67 6.44 -5.26
N GLY A 252 -13.61 6.41 -6.21
CA GLY A 252 -13.30 6.61 -7.63
C GLY A 252 -12.75 8.01 -7.91
N ARG A 253 -13.34 9.05 -7.29
CA ARG A 253 -12.86 10.43 -7.37
C ARG A 253 -11.43 10.58 -6.83
N ALA A 254 -11.16 10.02 -5.66
CA ALA A 254 -9.82 10.06 -5.06
C ALA A 254 -8.78 9.30 -5.91
N GLN A 255 -9.16 8.15 -6.47
CA GLN A 255 -8.30 7.35 -7.36
C GLN A 255 -7.97 8.09 -8.65
N GLN A 256 -8.95 8.77 -9.24
CA GLN A 256 -8.75 9.56 -10.44
C GLN A 256 -7.73 10.68 -10.20
N VAL A 257 -7.88 11.43 -9.11
CA VAL A 257 -6.92 12.49 -8.71
C VAL A 257 -5.52 11.89 -8.49
N PHE A 258 -5.43 10.74 -7.80
CA PHE A 258 -4.18 10.04 -7.57
C PHE A 258 -3.45 9.70 -8.87
N VAL A 259 -4.09 8.94 -9.78
CA VAL A 259 -3.44 8.50 -11.03
C VAL A 259 -3.10 9.70 -11.92
N GLN A 260 -3.97 10.70 -11.98
CA GLN A 260 -3.75 11.89 -12.80
C GLN A 260 -2.54 12.72 -12.38
N ILE A 261 -2.33 12.91 -11.07
CA ILE A 261 -1.13 13.60 -10.57
C ILE A 261 0.09 12.68 -10.74
N TYR A 262 -0.05 11.41 -10.37
CA TYR A 262 1.04 10.44 -10.43
C TYR A 262 1.63 10.42 -11.84
N ASP A 263 0.85 10.07 -12.87
CA ASP A 263 1.33 9.93 -14.25
C ASP A 263 1.94 11.22 -14.79
N ARG A 264 1.27 12.37 -14.61
CA ARG A 264 1.77 13.67 -15.11
C ARG A 264 3.09 14.10 -14.48
N LEU A 265 3.31 13.80 -13.20
CA LEU A 265 4.55 14.18 -12.51
C LEU A 265 5.71 13.21 -12.75
N GLY A 266 5.47 12.04 -13.33
CA GLY A 266 6.48 11.00 -13.56
C GLY A 266 7.74 11.50 -14.26
N PRO A 267 7.64 12.13 -15.45
CA PRO A 267 8.81 12.62 -16.19
C PRO A 267 9.64 13.66 -15.43
N LEU A 268 8.99 14.63 -14.78
CA LEU A 268 9.67 15.68 -14.01
C LEU A 268 10.33 15.14 -12.73
N ALA A 269 9.66 14.21 -12.06
CA ALA A 269 10.20 13.55 -10.88
C ALA A 269 11.41 12.66 -11.23
N GLU A 270 11.33 11.93 -12.35
CA GLU A 270 12.45 11.16 -12.89
C GLU A 270 13.65 12.07 -13.18
N LEU A 271 13.43 13.20 -13.87
CA LEU A 271 14.49 14.17 -14.16
C LEU A 271 15.22 14.59 -12.89
N ARG A 272 14.49 14.97 -11.83
CA ARG A 272 15.11 15.36 -10.57
C ARG A 272 15.85 14.20 -9.91
N PHE A 273 15.28 13.00 -9.92
CA PHE A 273 15.92 11.82 -9.37
C PHE A 273 17.28 11.58 -10.07
N ARG A 274 17.32 11.68 -11.39
CA ARG A 274 18.55 11.57 -12.20
C ARG A 274 19.55 12.66 -11.88
N GLU A 275 19.13 13.92 -11.78
CA GLU A 275 20.01 15.05 -11.40
C GLU A 275 20.73 14.79 -10.07
N ILE A 276 20.01 14.24 -9.08
CA ILE A 276 20.57 13.94 -7.77
C ILE A 276 21.56 12.77 -7.85
N LEU A 277 21.20 11.70 -8.56
CA LEU A 277 22.08 10.54 -8.76
C LEU A 277 23.35 10.92 -9.52
N ALA A 278 23.24 11.72 -10.58
CA ALA A 278 24.35 12.09 -11.46
C ALA A 278 25.47 12.85 -10.73
N ARG A 279 25.16 13.51 -9.60
CA ARG A 279 26.17 14.14 -8.73
C ARG A 279 27.11 13.14 -8.06
N THR A 280 26.72 11.87 -8.02
CA THR A 280 27.50 10.80 -7.40
C THR A 280 27.96 9.79 -8.46
N ASP A 281 27.04 9.40 -9.36
CA ASP A 281 27.30 8.41 -10.40
C ASP A 281 26.40 8.69 -11.63
N PRO A 282 26.96 9.30 -12.70
CA PRO A 282 26.22 9.57 -13.94
C PRO A 282 25.72 8.31 -14.66
N ALA A 283 26.42 7.18 -14.56
CA ALA A 283 26.02 5.95 -15.22
C ALA A 283 24.75 5.38 -14.55
N LEU A 284 24.70 5.39 -13.22
CA LEU A 284 23.49 5.00 -12.48
C LEU A 284 22.32 5.96 -12.73
N ALA A 285 22.57 7.26 -12.86
CA ALA A 285 21.51 8.22 -13.17
C ALA A 285 20.77 7.87 -14.48
N ALA A 286 21.50 7.40 -15.50
CA ALA A 286 20.92 7.00 -16.78
C ALA A 286 19.99 5.77 -16.69
N LEU A 287 19.96 5.04 -15.56
CA LEU A 287 19.14 3.86 -15.34
C LEU A 287 17.79 4.15 -14.66
N ALA A 288 17.67 5.28 -13.94
CA ALA A 288 16.43 5.61 -13.24
C ALA A 288 15.28 5.83 -14.24
N ARG A 289 14.11 5.24 -13.96
CA ARG A 289 12.91 5.35 -14.80
C ARG A 289 11.67 5.49 -13.93
N HIS A 290 10.79 6.42 -14.26
CA HIS A 290 9.43 6.42 -13.74
C HIS A 290 8.58 5.39 -14.46
N HIS A 291 7.42 5.12 -13.87
CA HIS A 291 6.37 4.32 -14.47
C HIS A 291 5.05 5.10 -14.42
N ASP A 292 4.27 5.01 -15.48
CA ASP A 292 2.90 5.50 -15.53
C ASP A 292 1.90 4.34 -15.53
N SER A 293 0.63 4.66 -15.30
CA SER A 293 -0.45 3.68 -15.28
C SER A 293 -0.54 2.87 -16.58
N ALA A 294 -0.34 3.50 -17.75
CA ALA A 294 -0.42 2.86 -19.05
C ALA A 294 0.69 1.82 -19.26
N THR A 295 1.94 2.18 -18.96
CA THR A 295 3.10 1.28 -19.09
C THR A 295 2.95 0.09 -18.15
N VAL A 296 2.52 0.33 -16.91
CA VAL A 296 2.33 -0.75 -15.93
C VAL A 296 1.18 -1.67 -16.33
N ALA A 297 0.09 -1.14 -16.89
CA ALA A 297 -1.02 -1.93 -17.40
C ALA A 297 -0.59 -2.83 -18.58
N ALA A 298 0.20 -2.30 -19.51
CA ALA A 298 0.74 -3.09 -20.64
C ALA A 298 1.64 -4.23 -20.14
N LEU A 299 2.58 -3.93 -19.24
CA LEU A 299 3.45 -4.94 -18.63
C LEU A 299 2.64 -6.00 -17.87
N PHE A 300 1.58 -5.60 -17.16
CA PHE A 300 0.72 -6.54 -16.43
C PHE A 300 -0.05 -7.47 -17.37
N ALA A 301 -0.55 -6.94 -18.49
CA ALA A 301 -1.23 -7.75 -19.50
C ALA A 301 -0.28 -8.78 -20.16
N GLU A 302 0.99 -8.41 -20.39
CA GLU A 302 2.02 -9.30 -20.94
C GLU A 302 2.37 -10.48 -20.03
N LEU A 303 2.12 -10.39 -18.71
CA LEU A 303 2.35 -11.51 -17.80
C LEU A 303 1.44 -12.71 -18.07
N GLY A 304 0.24 -12.49 -18.62
CA GLY A 304 -0.73 -13.55 -18.89
C GLY A 304 -1.04 -14.39 -17.63
N GLU A 305 -0.89 -15.71 -17.74
CA GLU A 305 -1.09 -16.65 -16.62
C GLU A 305 0.14 -16.81 -15.70
N ARG A 306 1.29 -16.18 -16.01
CA ARG A 306 2.49 -16.24 -15.17
C ARG A 306 2.27 -15.44 -13.89
N ARG A 307 1.62 -16.07 -12.91
CA ARG A 307 1.54 -15.53 -11.56
C ARG A 307 2.80 -15.93 -10.80
N PRO A 308 3.54 -14.96 -10.22
CA PRO A 308 4.70 -15.29 -9.43
C PRO A 308 4.28 -16.08 -8.19
N ARG A 309 5.02 -17.14 -7.85
CA ARG A 309 4.90 -17.76 -6.53
C ARG A 309 5.53 -16.80 -5.54
N GLY A 310 4.74 -16.28 -4.60
CA GLY A 310 5.11 -15.25 -3.64
C GLY A 310 6.11 -15.68 -2.56
N ASP A 311 7.05 -16.57 -2.91
CA ASP A 311 7.90 -17.31 -1.98
C ASP A 311 9.34 -16.77 -1.92
N THR A 312 9.61 -15.57 -2.44
CA THR A 312 10.94 -14.97 -2.28
C THR A 312 11.18 -14.54 -0.81
N PRO A 313 12.44 -14.49 -0.33
CA PRO A 313 12.75 -13.94 1.00
C PRO A 313 12.20 -12.52 1.21
N PHE A 314 12.18 -11.71 0.15
CA PHE A 314 11.58 -10.38 0.18
C PHE A 314 10.08 -10.44 0.44
N GLU A 315 9.34 -11.32 -0.25
CA GLU A 315 7.89 -11.42 -0.10
C GLU A 315 7.50 -11.93 1.28
N ARG A 316 8.25 -12.88 1.83
CA ARG A 316 8.11 -13.29 3.23
C ARG A 316 8.35 -12.12 4.18
N ALA A 317 9.38 -11.30 3.95
CA ALA A 317 9.63 -10.12 4.78
C ALA A 317 8.54 -9.04 4.64
N ALA A 318 8.01 -8.84 3.42
CA ALA A 318 6.93 -7.90 3.14
C ALA A 318 5.57 -8.38 3.69
N GLU A 319 5.33 -9.69 3.71
CA GLU A 319 4.20 -10.32 4.38
C GLU A 319 4.32 -10.20 5.90
N ALA A 320 5.49 -10.55 6.46
CA ALA A 320 5.76 -10.41 7.89
C ALA A 320 5.61 -8.95 8.36
N ARG A 321 6.04 -7.97 7.56
CA ARG A 321 5.79 -6.55 7.85
C ARG A 321 4.30 -6.24 7.86
N ARG A 322 3.53 -6.71 6.87
CA ARG A 322 2.07 -6.49 6.81
C ARG A 322 1.35 -7.12 8.00
N LEU A 323 1.77 -8.32 8.42
CA LEU A 323 1.26 -8.98 9.62
C LEU A 323 1.56 -8.17 10.89
N ALA A 324 2.79 -7.66 11.03
CA ALA A 324 3.18 -6.82 12.16
C ALA A 324 2.48 -5.45 12.18
N GLU A 325 2.23 -4.85 11.01
CA GLU A 325 1.49 -3.58 10.87
C GLU A 325 -0.03 -3.75 11.08
N ALA A 326 -0.56 -4.95 10.83
CA ALA A 326 -1.96 -5.29 11.04
C ALA A 326 -2.32 -5.63 12.50
N GLU A 327 -1.33 -5.82 13.38
CA GLU A 327 -1.58 -5.87 14.82
C GLU A 327 -2.13 -4.53 15.29
N PRO A 328 -3.28 -4.50 15.97
CA PRO A 328 -3.87 -3.24 16.40
C PRO A 328 -2.95 -2.57 17.41
N ASP A 329 -2.44 -1.38 17.06
CA ASP A 329 -1.79 -0.49 18.02
C ASP A 329 -2.78 -0.20 19.18
N PRO A 330 -2.50 -0.69 20.40
CA PRO A 330 -3.38 -0.47 21.55
C PRO A 330 -3.54 1.02 21.88
N ALA A 331 -2.60 1.89 21.45
CA ALA A 331 -2.71 3.33 21.61
C ALA A 331 -3.71 3.97 20.63
N ARG A 332 -3.87 3.43 19.42
CA ARG A 332 -4.82 3.93 18.40
C ARG A 332 -6.27 3.57 18.75
N ALA A 333 -6.50 2.38 19.30
CA ALA A 333 -7.80 1.96 19.85
C ALA A 333 -8.22 2.83 21.05
N ARG A 334 -7.28 3.12 21.97
CA ARG A 334 -7.52 4.00 23.14
C ARG A 334 -7.75 5.47 22.77
N ARG A 335 -7.16 5.97 21.68
CA ARG A 335 -7.43 7.32 21.16
C ARG A 335 -8.79 7.45 20.47
N ARG A 336 -9.28 6.38 19.82
CA ARG A 336 -10.66 6.34 19.28
C ARG A 336 -11.71 6.27 20.40
N ALA A 337 -11.48 5.46 21.43
CA ALA A 337 -12.40 5.34 22.57
C ALA A 337 -12.50 6.59 23.48
N ARG A 338 -11.56 7.55 23.36
CA ARG A 338 -11.58 8.83 24.10
C ARG A 338 -12.19 10.00 23.32
N ARG A 339 -12.66 9.77 22.09
CA ARG A 339 -13.28 10.79 21.21
C ARG A 339 -14.76 10.53 20.90
N THR A 340 -15.34 9.48 21.48
CA THR A 340 -16.78 9.21 21.64
C THR A 340 -17.12 9.38 23.11
#